data_AF-A0AA96HT25-F1
#
_entry.id   AF-A0AA96HT25-F1
#
_cell.length_a   1.000
_cell.length_b   1.000
_cell.length_c   1.000
_cell.angle_alpha   90.00
_cell.angle_beta   90.00
_cell.angle_gamma   90.00
#
_symmetry.space_group_name_H-M   'P 1'
#
loop_
_entity.id
_entity.type
_entity.pdbx_description
1 polymer ?
#
loop_
_entity_poly.entity_id
_entity_poly.type
_entity_poly.pdbx_seq_one_letter_code
_entity_poly.pdbx_strand_id
1 'polypeptide(L)'
;MDHANIRKRTVEEDALLNTRTGTFLVGNGFILTALGTQGGAPYTWMIAIFGLAMSILWLFTTVQCFNVIQALHRLRADIPDSDPINDAVTQATGWKEGGRIYICPTALVALWLPAMVIGLWVVINILLHRLV
;
A
#
# COMPACT_ATOMS: atom_id res chain seq x y z
N MET A 1 8.52 -11.65 23.36
CA MET A 1 7.74 -10.43 23.08
C MET A 1 6.32 -10.74 23.49
N ASP A 2 5.68 -9.90 24.31
CA ASP A 2 4.41 -10.28 24.91
C ASP A 2 3.28 -10.35 23.87
N HIS A 3 2.44 -11.34 24.05
CA HIS A 3 1.40 -11.80 23.14
C HIS A 3 0.35 -10.71 22.79
N ALA A 4 -0.04 -9.92 23.80
CA ALA A 4 -0.90 -8.75 23.63
C ALA A 4 -0.24 -7.64 22.79
N ASN A 5 1.10 -7.52 22.84
CA ASN A 5 1.83 -6.51 22.07
C ASN A 5 1.88 -6.85 20.58
N ILE A 6 1.97 -8.14 20.22
CA ILE A 6 1.92 -8.56 18.81
C ILE A 6 0.55 -8.21 18.21
N ARG A 7 -0.53 -8.58 18.89
CA ARG A 7 -1.91 -8.25 18.45
C ARG A 7 -2.12 -6.75 18.28
N LYS A 8 -1.73 -5.97 19.30
CA LYS A 8 -1.84 -4.51 19.26
C LYS A 8 -1.10 -3.92 18.07
N ARG A 9 0.14 -4.39 17.83
CA ARG A 9 0.97 -3.92 16.72
C ARG A 9 0.41 -4.31 15.35
N THR A 10 -0.18 -5.50 15.21
CA THR A 10 -0.84 -5.90 13.95
C THR A 10 -2.05 -5.02 13.63
N VAL A 11 -2.89 -4.71 14.62
CA VAL A 11 -4.06 -3.82 14.42
C VAL A 11 -3.60 -2.40 14.11
N GLU A 12 -2.56 -1.91 14.78
CA GLU A 12 -1.96 -0.60 14.48
C GLU A 12 -1.40 -0.54 13.06
N GLU A 13 -0.66 -1.56 12.60
CA GLU A 13 -0.11 -1.61 11.24
C GLU A 13 -1.22 -1.69 10.17
N ASP A 14 -2.31 -2.43 10.40
CA ASP A 14 -3.44 -2.48 9.45
C ASP A 14 -4.19 -1.14 9.39
N ALA A 15 -4.43 -0.50 10.54
CA ALA A 15 -5.02 0.85 10.61
C ALA A 15 -4.12 1.89 9.93
N LEU A 16 -2.80 1.79 10.12
CA LEU A 16 -1.82 2.64 9.44
C LEU A 16 -1.84 2.40 7.93
N LEU A 17 -1.89 1.14 7.48
CA LEU A 17 -1.94 0.79 6.06
C LEU A 17 -3.20 1.37 5.39
N ASN A 18 -4.35 1.28 6.06
CA ASN A 18 -5.62 1.80 5.55
C ASN A 18 -5.60 3.34 5.49
N THR A 19 -5.15 3.99 6.58
CA THR A 19 -5.01 5.46 6.64
C THR A 19 -4.06 5.99 5.57
N ARG A 20 -2.94 5.29 5.38
CA ARG A 20 -1.99 5.56 4.31
C ARG A 20 -2.73 5.45 2.97
N THR A 21 -3.35 4.31 2.68
CA THR A 21 -4.03 4.08 1.39
C THR A 21 -5.09 5.15 1.08
N GLY A 22 -5.86 5.59 2.09
CA GLY A 22 -6.78 6.72 1.96
C GLY A 22 -6.07 8.02 1.60
N THR A 23 -4.98 8.34 2.29
CA THR A 23 -4.17 9.54 2.02
C THR A 23 -3.61 9.54 0.60
N PHE A 24 -3.17 8.38 0.11
CA PHE A 24 -2.67 8.22 -1.25
C PHE A 24 -3.72 8.47 -2.32
N LEU A 25 -4.91 7.92 -2.14
CA LEU A 25 -6.03 8.11 -3.05
C LEU A 25 -6.43 9.58 -3.12
N VAL A 26 -6.53 10.23 -1.96
CA VAL A 26 -6.84 11.66 -1.88
C VAL A 26 -5.74 12.49 -2.55
N GLY A 27 -4.47 12.22 -2.23
CA GLY A 27 -3.32 12.92 -2.79
C GLY A 27 -3.24 12.78 -4.32
N ASN A 28 -3.38 11.57 -4.86
CA ASN A 28 -3.39 11.37 -6.31
C ASN A 28 -4.63 11.99 -6.98
N GLY A 29 -5.79 11.98 -6.32
CA GLY A 29 -6.98 12.68 -6.80
C GLY A 29 -6.72 14.18 -6.97
N PHE A 30 -6.06 14.82 -6.01
CA PHE A 30 -5.65 16.23 -6.13
C PHE A 30 -4.68 16.46 -7.28
N ILE A 31 -3.66 15.61 -7.45
CA ILE A 31 -2.66 15.77 -8.52
C ILE A 31 -3.31 15.59 -9.90
N LEU A 32 -4.19 14.60 -10.07
CA LEU A 32 -4.96 14.40 -11.32
C LEU A 32 -5.90 15.57 -11.61
N THR A 33 -6.54 16.13 -10.58
CA THR A 33 -7.38 17.32 -10.72
C THR A 33 -6.56 18.55 -11.12
N ALA A 34 -5.38 18.72 -10.55
CA ALA A 34 -4.44 19.78 -10.94
C ALA A 34 -3.98 19.62 -12.39
N LEU A 35 -3.73 18.39 -12.84
CA LEU A 35 -3.39 18.09 -14.23
C LEU A 35 -4.52 18.50 -15.19
N GLY A 36 -5.77 18.22 -14.84
CA GLY A 36 -6.94 18.55 -15.67
C GLY A 36 -7.31 20.04 -15.71
N THR A 37 -6.87 20.84 -14.73
CA THR A 37 -7.18 22.27 -14.63
C THR A 37 -6.09 23.18 -15.23
N GLN A 38 -4.89 22.65 -15.48
CA GLN A 38 -3.77 23.41 -16.06
C GLN A 38 -3.76 23.30 -17.59
N GLY A 39 -3.90 24.45 -18.28
CA GLY A 39 -3.90 24.52 -19.76
C GLY A 39 -2.52 24.71 -20.41
N GLY A 40 -1.43 24.75 -19.65
CA GLY A 40 -0.09 25.05 -20.16
C GLY A 40 0.85 23.84 -20.16
N ALA A 41 1.42 23.50 -21.33
CA ALA A 41 2.32 22.37 -21.54
C ALA A 41 3.48 22.21 -20.50
N PRO A 42 4.23 23.26 -20.09
CA PRO A 42 5.33 23.07 -19.15
C PRO A 42 4.89 22.67 -17.74
N TYR A 43 3.73 23.15 -17.28
CA TYR A 43 3.22 22.83 -15.96
C TYR A 43 2.61 21.42 -15.91
N THR A 44 1.98 20.96 -17.00
CA THR A 44 1.43 19.61 -17.14
C THR A 44 2.51 18.54 -16.95
N TRP A 45 3.71 18.75 -17.50
CA TRP A 45 4.86 17.87 -17.33
C TRP A 45 5.36 17.78 -15.89
N MET A 46 5.51 18.93 -15.22
CA MET A 46 5.95 18.97 -13.83
C MET A 46 4.97 18.24 -12.89
N ILE A 47 3.66 18.42 -13.11
CA ILE A 47 2.61 17.74 -12.34
C ILE A 47 2.67 16.22 -12.58
N ALA A 48 2.88 15.79 -13.83
CA ALA A 48 2.96 14.37 -14.17
C ALA A 48 4.19 13.66 -13.57
N ILE A 49 5.35 14.32 -13.56
CA ILE A 49 6.58 13.81 -12.91
C ILE A 49 6.38 13.74 -11.39
N PHE A 50 5.78 14.78 -10.79
CA PHE A 50 5.51 14.80 -9.36
C PHE A 50 4.55 13.68 -8.93
N GLY A 51 3.46 13.47 -9.69
CA GLY A 51 2.52 12.37 -9.47
C GLY A 51 3.18 10.99 -9.54
N LEU A 52 4.07 10.80 -10.52
CA LEU A 52 4.86 9.57 -10.65
C LEU A 52 5.78 9.35 -9.45
N ALA A 53 6.53 10.37 -9.03
CA ALA A 53 7.45 10.29 -7.90
C ALA A 53 6.72 9.97 -6.58
N MET A 54 5.60 10.64 -6.33
CA MET A 54 4.75 10.36 -5.16
C MET A 54 4.23 8.92 -5.19
N SER A 55 3.86 8.41 -6.35
CA SER A 55 3.36 7.04 -6.50
C SER A 55 4.44 5.97 -6.30
N ILE A 56 5.68 6.25 -6.71
CA ILE A 56 6.83 5.37 -6.46
C ILE A 56 7.18 5.34 -4.97
N LEU A 57 7.29 6.50 -4.33
CA LEU A 57 7.53 6.59 -2.88
C LEU A 57 6.46 5.82 -2.10
N TRP A 58 5.22 5.92 -2.57
CA TRP A 58 4.12 5.18 -2.00
C TRP A 58 4.31 3.67 -2.08
N LEU A 59 4.64 3.15 -3.27
CA LEU A 59 4.89 1.72 -3.46
C LEU A 59 5.98 1.21 -2.50
N PHE A 60 7.05 1.98 -2.31
CA PHE A 60 8.09 1.63 -1.32
C PHE A 60 7.54 1.55 0.10
N THR A 61 6.70 2.49 0.53
CA THR A 61 6.11 2.45 1.88
C THR A 61 5.18 1.24 2.06
N THR A 62 4.40 0.88 1.03
CA THR A 62 3.54 -0.32 1.05
C THR A 62 4.36 -1.60 1.12
N VAL A 63 5.44 -1.71 0.34
CA VAL A 63 6.35 -2.86 0.37
C VAL A 63 7.01 -2.99 1.74
N GLN A 64 7.42 -1.88 2.37
CA GLN A 64 7.97 -1.93 3.73
C GLN A 64 6.93 -2.40 4.76
N CYS A 65 5.69 -1.92 4.71
CA CYS A 65 4.61 -2.43 5.56
C CYS A 65 4.41 -3.94 5.38
N PHE A 66 4.42 -4.41 4.14
CA PHE A 66 4.27 -5.82 3.84
C PHE A 66 5.40 -6.67 4.42
N ASN A 67 6.65 -6.19 4.32
CA ASN A 67 7.81 -6.86 4.92
C ASN A 67 7.71 -6.92 6.44
N VAL A 68 7.22 -5.86 7.09
CA VAL A 68 6.98 -5.85 8.55
C VAL A 68 5.90 -6.85 8.95
N ILE A 69 4.77 -6.89 8.22
CA ILE A 69 3.70 -7.85 8.46
C ILE A 69 4.20 -9.30 8.28
N GLN A 70 4.99 -9.56 7.23
CA GLN A 70 5.62 -10.87 7.04
C GLN A 70 6.59 -11.23 8.17
N ALA A 71 7.39 -10.28 8.66
CA ALA A 71 8.31 -10.50 9.77
C ALA A 71 7.56 -10.82 11.07
N LEU A 72 6.48 -10.07 11.37
CA LEU A 72 5.59 -10.34 12.49
C LEU A 72 4.94 -11.72 12.36
N HIS A 73 4.58 -12.14 11.15
CA HIS A 73 4.07 -13.48 10.91
C HIS A 73 5.14 -14.56 11.12
N ARG A 74 6.38 -14.37 10.68
CA ARG A 74 7.44 -15.37 10.91
C ARG A 74 7.71 -15.58 12.40
N LEU A 75 7.67 -14.51 13.19
CA LEU A 75 7.79 -14.57 14.65
C LEU A 75 6.63 -15.33 15.33
N ARG A 76 5.50 -15.52 14.63
CA ARG A 76 4.35 -16.31 15.09
C ARG A 76 4.55 -17.82 14.90
N ALA A 77 5.45 -18.26 14.01
CA ALA A 77 5.67 -19.69 13.75
C ALA A 77 6.20 -20.46 14.98
N ASP A 78 6.74 -19.75 15.96
CA ASP A 78 7.21 -20.31 17.24
C ASP A 78 6.11 -20.38 18.32
N ILE A 79 4.88 -19.93 18.03
CA ILE A 79 3.74 -19.93 18.96
C ILE A 79 2.86 -21.16 18.69
N PRO A 80 2.52 -21.99 19.69
CA PRO A 80 1.73 -23.19 19.49
C PRO A 80 0.32 -22.89 18.96
N ASP A 81 -0.14 -23.64 17.96
CA ASP A 81 -1.41 -23.47 17.22
C ASP A 81 -2.64 -23.33 18.13
N SER A 82 -2.63 -23.94 19.32
CA SER A 82 -3.71 -23.91 20.30
C SER A 82 -3.89 -22.58 21.04
N ASP A 83 -3.00 -21.62 20.87
CA ASP A 83 -3.10 -20.33 21.53
C ASP A 83 -4.25 -19.49 20.93
N PRO A 84 -5.21 -18.97 21.72
CA PRO A 84 -6.30 -18.10 21.23
C PRO A 84 -5.81 -16.85 20.47
N ILE A 85 -4.53 -16.50 20.60
CA ILE A 85 -3.88 -15.49 19.77
C ILE A 85 -3.83 -15.85 18.30
N ASN A 86 -3.78 -17.14 17.98
CA ASN A 86 -3.79 -17.57 16.61
C ASN A 86 -5.10 -17.23 15.91
N ASP A 87 -6.24 -17.38 16.57
CA ASP A 87 -7.52 -16.95 15.98
C ASP A 87 -7.58 -15.43 15.79
N ALA A 88 -7.10 -14.66 16.77
CA ALA A 88 -7.09 -13.20 16.68
C ALA A 88 -6.15 -12.66 15.59
N VAL A 89 -4.96 -13.26 15.44
CA VAL A 89 -3.99 -12.87 14.42
C VAL A 89 -4.39 -13.40 13.05
N THR A 90 -4.94 -14.62 12.94
CA THR A 90 -5.51 -15.17 11.70
C THR A 90 -6.66 -14.30 11.20
N GLN A 91 -7.55 -13.81 12.07
CA GLN A 91 -8.59 -12.86 11.67
C GLN A 91 -8.02 -11.50 11.26
N ALA A 92 -7.00 -10.98 11.95
CA ALA A 92 -6.41 -9.68 11.64
C ALA A 92 -5.51 -9.69 10.38
N THR A 93 -4.86 -10.81 10.09
CA THR A 93 -3.91 -10.95 8.97
C THR A 93 -4.51 -11.69 7.77
N GLY A 94 -5.63 -12.39 7.95
CA GLY A 94 -6.26 -13.22 6.94
C GLY A 94 -5.56 -14.55 6.64
N TRP A 95 -4.60 -14.97 7.48
CA TRP A 95 -3.79 -16.18 7.26
C TRP A 95 -4.39 -17.42 7.91
N LYS A 96 -4.86 -18.38 7.12
CA LYS A 96 -5.18 -19.73 7.59
C LYS A 96 -3.91 -20.60 7.54
N GLU A 97 -3.58 -21.28 8.64
CA GLU A 97 -2.50 -22.28 8.70
C GLU A 97 -2.63 -23.30 7.55
N GLY A 98 -1.52 -23.58 6.86
CA GLY A 98 -1.49 -24.52 5.72
C GLY A 98 -0.61 -24.13 4.52
N GLY A 99 0.31 -23.17 4.67
CA GLY A 99 1.36 -22.91 3.67
C GLY A 99 0.93 -22.12 2.42
N ARG A 100 -0.28 -21.53 2.39
CA ARG A 100 -0.71 -20.62 1.33
C ARG A 100 -0.58 -19.17 1.80
N ILE A 101 0.29 -18.41 1.13
CA ILE A 101 0.45 -16.96 1.33
C ILE A 101 -0.89 -16.29 0.99
N TYR A 102 -1.65 -15.86 2.01
CA TYR A 102 -2.87 -15.09 1.82
C TYR A 102 -2.59 -13.62 2.10
N ILE A 103 -2.64 -12.79 1.06
CA ILE A 103 -2.50 -11.34 1.21
C ILE A 103 -3.86 -10.82 1.68
N CYS A 104 -3.90 -10.11 2.81
CA CYS A 104 -5.12 -9.48 3.31
C CYS A 104 -5.74 -8.61 2.19
N PRO A 105 -7.07 -8.61 1.97
CA PRO A 105 -7.69 -7.84 0.88
C PRO A 105 -7.26 -6.37 0.88
N THR A 106 -7.13 -5.75 2.06
CA THR A 106 -6.63 -4.38 2.23
C THR A 106 -5.19 -4.22 1.74
N ALA A 107 -4.31 -5.19 2.03
CA ALA A 107 -2.93 -5.19 1.57
C ALA A 107 -2.82 -5.42 0.05
N LEU A 108 -3.71 -6.23 -0.51
CA LEU A 108 -3.80 -6.44 -1.96
C LEU A 108 -4.25 -5.16 -2.67
N VAL A 109 -5.27 -4.48 -2.15
CA VAL A 109 -5.73 -3.18 -2.63
C VAL A 109 -4.63 -2.12 -2.47
N ALA A 110 -3.93 -2.10 -1.34
CA ALA A 110 -2.83 -1.17 -1.08
C ALA A 110 -1.61 -1.37 -2.00
N LEU A 111 -1.38 -2.57 -2.54
CA LEU A 111 -0.32 -2.86 -3.53
C LEU A 111 -0.77 -2.62 -4.97
N TRP A 112 -1.99 -3.03 -5.30
CA TRP A 112 -2.52 -2.97 -6.64
C TRP A 112 -2.84 -1.54 -7.07
N LEU A 113 -3.44 -0.73 -6.18
CA LEU A 113 -3.78 0.66 -6.47
C LEU A 113 -2.56 1.51 -6.86
N PRO A 114 -1.46 1.53 -6.08
CA PRO A 114 -0.28 2.30 -6.46
C PRO A 114 0.35 1.80 -7.76
N ALA A 115 0.40 0.49 -7.99
CA ALA A 115 0.92 -0.07 -9.23
C ALA A 115 0.10 0.39 -10.45
N MET A 116 -1.23 0.38 -10.34
CA MET A 116 -2.11 0.92 -11.39
C MET A 116 -1.91 2.42 -11.61
N VAL A 117 -1.81 3.19 -10.53
CA VAL A 117 -1.62 4.65 -10.60
C VAL A 117 -0.25 4.99 -11.22
N ILE A 118 0.81 4.23 -10.90
CA ILE A 118 2.12 4.35 -11.58
C ILE A 118 1.96 4.06 -13.08
N GLY A 119 1.26 2.98 -13.45
CA GLY A 119 0.99 2.66 -14.85
C GLY A 119 0.26 3.79 -15.58
N LEU A 120 -0.75 4.39 -14.93
CA LEU A 120 -1.46 5.56 -15.43
C LEU A 120 -0.51 6.76 -15.63
N TRP A 121 0.35 7.05 -14.65
CA TRP A 121 1.32 8.14 -14.76
C TRP A 121 2.32 7.91 -15.90
N VAL A 122 2.80 6.68 -16.09
CA VAL A 122 3.69 6.33 -17.21
C VAL A 122 3.00 6.59 -18.55
N VAL A 123 1.75 6.15 -18.70
CA VAL A 123 0.95 6.40 -19.92
C VAL A 123 0.77 7.90 -20.16
N ILE A 124 0.42 8.67 -19.12
CA ILE A 124 0.27 10.14 -19.21
C ILE A 124 1.58 10.79 -19.67
N ASN A 125 2.72 10.43 -19.08
CA ASN A 125 4.02 10.97 -19.47
C ASN A 125 4.38 10.61 -20.93
N ILE A 126 4.11 9.37 -21.37
CA ILE A 126 4.35 8.96 -22.76
C ILE A 126 3.48 9.77 -23.74
N LEU A 127 2.20 9.96 -23.41
CA LEU A 127 1.27 10.72 -24.25
C LEU A 127 1.66 12.19 -24.33
N LEU A 128 2.05 12.80 -23.21
CA LEU A 128 2.54 14.17 -23.18
C LEU A 128 3.83 14.33 -24.02
N HIS A 129 4.71 13.31 -24.07
CA HIS A 129 5.95 13.36 -24.87
C HIS A 129 5.72 13.24 -26.37
N ARG A 130 4.58 12.70 -26.80
CA ARG A 130 4.23 12.61 -28.22
C ARG A 130 3.50 13.84 -28.74
N LEU A 131 3.05 14.73 -27.86
CA LEU A 131 2.27 15.93 -28.20
C LEU A 131 3.10 17.22 -28.26
N VAL A 132 4.35 17.18 -27.78
CA VAL A 132 5.36 18.25 -27.88
C VAL A 132 6.31 17.93 -29.03
#